data_AF-A0A0G0T4L0-F1
#
_entry.id   AF-A0A0G0T4L0-F1
#
_cell.length_a   1.000
_cell.length_b   1.000
_cell.length_c   1.000
_cell.angle_alpha   90.00
_cell.angle_beta   90.00
_cell.angle_gamma   90.00
#
_symmetry.space_group_name_H-M   'P 1'
#
loop_
_entity.id
_entity.type
_entity.pdbx_description
1 polymer ?
#
loop_
_entity_poly.entity_id
_entity_poly.type
_entity_poly.pdbx_seq_one_letter_code
_entity_poly.pdbx_strand_id
1 'polypeptide(L)'
;MAEGLEVPHSDINYSDPILTSLEPTAERVFVNNSSSDATVNILKANGFKAKAVPTSSGAGFTEAIVIQKEAPSGKTVRVYRGVNQSDVSVLKQIPYAMRADSEDSYGSVTLDNVRQEVETLAEDPSYEHLLAYADKIRPQIIESQKKKLDESLTEIEDGVLRGRSVRRLLAFDQIKHGGGNLDSGVSPYVSASFNLREALKYTHEDGVLLVMDVPISQIEDLNSDESETNIKGIIDARYITAIIPRDGSILRDDQAGMQAIDAMLQTVSETAQIPAYDPEETKLVRENQLASNQEKDRKQWLVDVEEVRQKRTANLISQFSEVGLNAQEVQQKASDAKSDIYTETKTDIFDYYTNLLGKIGRGGKNASDYEYESGKSFDRDNISDRMLFQLRTLVQRQEQREAER
;
A
#
# COMPACT_ATOMS: atom_id res chain seq x y z
N MET A 1 18.45 43.77 51.33
CA MET A 1 17.66 44.06 52.54
C MET A 1 16.20 44.17 52.10
N ALA A 2 15.32 43.48 52.84
CA ALA A 2 13.90 43.76 53.13
C ALA A 2 13.27 44.99 52.45
N GLU A 3 12.02 45.05 51.98
CA GLU A 3 10.72 44.39 52.22
C GLU A 3 9.82 44.89 51.06
N GLY A 4 8.83 44.18 50.49
CA GLY A 4 7.56 43.83 51.12
C GLY A 4 6.41 44.71 50.58
N LEU A 5 5.22 44.11 50.45
CA LEU A 5 3.88 44.66 50.09
C LEU A 5 3.55 44.80 48.59
N GLU A 6 2.37 44.39 48.09
CA GLU A 6 1.25 43.57 48.59
C GLU A 6 0.34 43.30 47.38
N VAL A 7 -0.33 42.15 47.35
CA VAL A 7 -1.43 41.82 46.43
C VAL A 7 -2.76 42.18 47.12
N PRO A 8 -3.81 42.55 46.38
CA PRO A 8 -5.04 41.79 46.59
C PRO A 8 -5.79 41.43 45.30
N HIS A 9 -6.46 40.29 45.45
CA HIS A 9 -7.33 39.53 44.56
C HIS A 9 -8.57 40.28 44.05
N SER A 10 -9.01 39.91 42.84
CA SER A 10 -10.42 39.58 42.52
C SER A 10 -10.39 38.78 41.20
N ASP A 11 -10.54 37.45 41.25
CA ASP A 11 -11.81 36.70 41.24
C ASP A 11 -12.65 36.95 39.98
N ILE A 12 -12.34 36.23 38.90
CA ILE A 12 -13.32 35.86 37.89
C ILE A 12 -13.25 34.34 37.67
N ASN A 13 -14.30 33.69 38.15
CA ASN A 13 -14.68 32.29 37.96
C ASN A 13 -14.83 31.95 36.46
N TYR A 14 -14.12 30.93 35.99
CA TYR A 14 -14.55 30.11 34.85
C TYR A 14 -15.07 28.79 35.42
N SER A 15 -16.40 28.69 35.50
CA SER A 15 -17.12 27.46 35.82
C SER A 15 -17.40 26.68 34.54
N ASP A 16 -17.10 25.38 34.60
CA ASP A 16 -17.70 24.28 33.83
C ASP A 16 -17.13 23.97 32.42
N PRO A 17 -17.12 22.68 32.03
CA PRO A 17 -15.96 21.83 32.27
C PRO A 17 -15.40 21.32 30.93
N ILE A 18 -14.07 21.32 30.83
CA ILE A 18 -13.41 20.54 29.79
C ILE A 18 -13.70 19.07 30.12
N LEU A 19 -14.56 18.44 29.30
CA LEU A 19 -14.68 17.00 29.16
C LEU A 19 -13.32 16.45 28.69
N THR A 20 -12.40 16.29 29.63
CA THR A 20 -11.29 15.34 29.51
C THR A 20 -11.89 13.95 29.60
N SER A 21 -12.39 13.41 28.49
CA SER A 21 -12.39 11.96 28.31
C SER A 21 -10.94 11.58 28.02
N LEU A 22 -10.13 11.51 29.08
CA LEU A 22 -8.96 10.65 29.09
C LEU A 22 -9.51 9.24 28.90
N GLU A 23 -9.58 8.79 27.65
CA GLU A 23 -9.59 7.36 27.41
C GLU A 23 -8.35 6.78 28.10
N PRO A 24 -8.50 5.69 28.87
CA PRO A 24 -7.36 5.11 29.54
C PRO A 24 -6.37 4.72 28.45
N THR A 25 -5.16 5.29 28.50
CA THR A 25 -4.00 4.78 27.79
C THR A 25 -3.95 3.29 28.06
N ALA A 26 -4.31 2.48 27.06
CA ALA A 26 -4.19 1.05 27.13
C ALA A 26 -2.75 0.75 27.53
N GLU A 27 -2.55 0.22 28.73
CA GLU A 27 -1.26 -0.26 29.17
C GLU A 27 -0.70 -1.13 28.03
N ARG A 28 0.50 -0.79 27.56
CA ARG A 28 1.28 -1.72 26.75
C ARG A 28 1.64 -2.89 27.64
N VAL A 29 0.72 -3.85 27.77
CA VAL A 29 0.96 -5.13 28.43
C VAL A 29 1.84 -5.93 27.50
N PHE A 30 3.13 -5.96 27.81
CA PHE A 30 4.10 -6.78 27.11
C PHE A 30 3.70 -8.26 27.22
N VAL A 31 3.36 -8.88 26.08
CA VAL A 31 3.22 -10.33 25.96
C VAL A 31 4.60 -10.91 25.76
N ASN A 32 5.44 -10.83 26.79
CA ASN A 32 6.67 -11.62 26.84
C ASN A 32 6.75 -12.28 28.22
N ASN A 33 6.72 -13.62 28.20
CA ASN A 33 6.62 -14.58 29.32
C ASN A 33 5.23 -14.85 29.92
N SER A 34 4.13 -14.42 29.30
CA SER A 34 2.79 -14.76 29.77
C SER A 34 2.20 -15.90 28.95
N SER A 35 1.77 -16.98 29.62
CA SER A 35 1.17 -18.17 29.00
C SER A 35 0.06 -17.79 28.02
N SER A 36 -0.31 -18.66 27.08
CA SER A 36 -1.49 -18.42 26.23
C SER A 36 -2.74 -18.07 27.02
N ASP A 37 -2.81 -18.35 28.33
CA ASP A 37 -3.86 -17.87 29.21
C ASP A 37 -3.98 -16.35 29.22
N ALA A 38 -2.88 -15.59 29.19
CA ALA A 38 -2.93 -14.12 29.14
C ALA A 38 -3.53 -13.65 27.82
N THR A 39 -3.04 -14.13 26.68
CA THR A 39 -3.58 -13.77 25.37
C THR A 39 -5.05 -14.23 25.22
N VAL A 40 -5.39 -15.41 25.71
CA VAL A 40 -6.78 -15.91 25.78
C VAL A 40 -7.65 -15.01 26.64
N ASN A 41 -7.18 -14.58 27.81
CA ASN A 41 -7.93 -13.71 28.70
C ASN A 41 -8.16 -12.33 28.08
N ILE A 42 -7.15 -11.79 27.39
CA ILE A 42 -7.33 -10.50 26.72
C ILE A 42 -8.29 -10.63 25.52
N LEU A 43 -8.20 -11.72 24.75
CA LEU A 43 -9.17 -12.02 23.68
C LEU A 43 -10.60 -12.09 24.24
N LYS A 44 -10.80 -12.79 25.36
CA LYS A 44 -12.10 -12.88 26.04
C LYS A 44 -12.58 -11.52 26.55
N ALA A 45 -11.69 -10.70 27.11
CA ALA A 45 -12.02 -9.35 27.54
C ALA A 45 -12.47 -8.44 26.37
N ASN A 46 -11.99 -8.72 25.16
CA ASN A 46 -12.39 -8.04 23.93
C ASN A 46 -13.56 -8.74 23.19
N GLY A 47 -14.28 -9.63 23.86
CA GLY A 47 -15.49 -10.27 23.33
C GLY A 47 -15.28 -11.51 22.46
N PHE A 48 -14.03 -11.98 22.30
CA PHE A 48 -13.75 -13.19 21.53
C PHE A 48 -13.86 -14.45 22.39
N LYS A 49 -14.47 -15.50 21.83
CA LYS A 49 -14.38 -16.84 22.42
C LYS A 49 -13.05 -17.45 21.98
N ALA A 50 -12.09 -17.56 22.89
CA ALA A 50 -10.78 -18.12 22.60
C ALA A 50 -10.42 -19.23 23.58
N LYS A 51 -9.65 -20.22 23.11
CA LYS A 51 -9.04 -21.25 23.96
C LYS A 51 -7.62 -21.57 23.51
N ALA A 52 -6.74 -21.80 24.48
CA ALA A 52 -5.45 -22.41 24.23
C ALA A 52 -5.65 -23.91 24.01
N VAL A 53 -5.05 -24.44 22.96
CA VAL A 53 -5.05 -25.87 22.64
C VAL A 53 -3.59 -26.33 22.64
N PRO A 54 -3.21 -27.25 23.55
CA PRO A 54 -1.85 -27.73 23.62
C PRO A 54 -1.53 -28.63 22.42
N THR A 55 -0.26 -28.69 22.04
CA THR A 55 0.24 -29.65 21.06
C THR A 55 1.08 -30.74 21.68
N SER A 56 0.97 -31.93 21.09
CA SER A 56 1.76 -33.10 21.45
C SER A 56 3.17 -33.09 20.86
N SER A 57 3.56 -32.07 20.09
CA SER A 57 4.72 -32.13 19.17
C SER A 57 6.07 -31.66 19.74
N GLY A 58 6.12 -31.07 20.95
CA GLY A 58 7.38 -30.85 21.70
C GLY A 58 8.47 -29.99 21.03
N ALA A 59 8.22 -29.41 19.86
CA ALA A 59 9.20 -28.66 19.08
C ALA A 59 8.68 -27.24 18.78
N GLY A 60 9.11 -26.25 19.57
CA GLY A 60 8.98 -24.80 19.31
C GLY A 60 7.57 -24.21 19.35
N PHE A 61 6.54 -25.04 19.27
CA PHE A 61 5.14 -24.66 19.34
C PHE A 61 4.47 -25.52 20.40
N THR A 62 4.17 -24.92 21.54
CA THR A 62 3.60 -25.60 22.71
C THR A 62 2.07 -25.55 22.72
N GLU A 63 1.49 -24.54 22.07
CA GLU A 63 0.06 -24.27 22.07
C GLU A 63 -0.36 -23.38 20.90
N ALA A 64 -1.60 -23.55 20.43
CA ALA A 64 -2.29 -22.60 19.58
C ALA A 64 -3.44 -21.96 20.32
N ILE A 65 -3.63 -20.67 20.11
CA ILE A 65 -4.78 -19.94 20.59
C ILE A 65 -5.82 -19.96 19.48
N VAL A 66 -6.82 -20.82 19.61
CA VAL A 66 -7.90 -20.94 18.63
C VAL A 66 -9.04 -20.00 19.01
N ILE A 67 -9.40 -19.12 18.07
CA ILE A 67 -10.56 -18.24 18.19
C ILE A 67 -11.78 -19.02 17.67
N GLN A 68 -12.70 -19.35 18.57
CA GLN A 68 -13.96 -20.01 18.24
C GLN A 68 -14.90 -19.04 17.57
N LYS A 69 -15.38 -19.41 16.39
CA LYS A 69 -16.27 -18.59 15.56
C LYS A 69 -17.46 -19.40 15.10
N GLU A 70 -18.53 -18.71 14.77
CA GLU A 70 -19.59 -19.31 13.97
C GLU A 70 -19.00 -19.69 12.60
N ALA A 71 -19.39 -20.85 12.09
CA ALA A 71 -18.92 -21.30 10.79
C ALA A 71 -19.32 -20.25 9.73
N PRO A 72 -18.39 -19.81 8.87
CA PRO A 72 -18.73 -18.90 7.77
C PRO A 72 -19.80 -19.52 6.87
N SER A 73 -20.61 -18.68 6.23
CA SER A 73 -21.70 -19.11 5.35
C SER A 73 -21.24 -19.86 4.09
N GLY A 74 -19.93 -19.87 3.80
CA GLY A 74 -19.33 -20.54 2.65
C GLY A 74 -17.92 -21.04 2.96
N LYS A 75 -17.36 -21.78 2.00
CA LYS A 75 -15.97 -22.25 2.09
C LYS A 75 -15.00 -21.06 2.06
N THR A 76 -13.93 -21.16 2.84
CA THR A 76 -12.84 -20.20 2.90
C THR A 76 -11.56 -20.79 2.34
N VAL A 77 -10.61 -19.94 1.99
CA VAL A 77 -9.22 -20.36 1.76
C VAL A 77 -8.40 -20.05 3.00
N ARG A 78 -7.43 -20.93 3.29
CA ARG A 78 -6.52 -20.74 4.41
C ARG A 78 -5.23 -20.07 3.94
N VAL A 79 -4.89 -18.98 4.62
CA VAL A 79 -3.65 -18.24 4.42
C VAL A 79 -2.98 -17.97 5.77
N TYR A 80 -1.69 -17.68 5.70
CA TYR A 80 -0.80 -17.53 6.82
C TYR A 80 -0.11 -16.18 6.77
N ARG A 81 0.11 -15.57 7.93
CA ARG A 81 0.88 -14.32 8.02
C ARG A 81 1.77 -14.37 9.24
N GLY A 82 3.08 -14.16 9.03
CA GLY A 82 4.01 -13.92 10.12
C GLY A 82 3.92 -12.47 10.58
N VAL A 83 3.83 -12.25 11.89
CA VAL A 83 3.82 -10.90 12.47
C VAL A 83 4.75 -10.87 13.68
N ASN A 84 5.39 -9.71 13.90
CA ASN A 84 6.35 -9.54 14.98
C ASN A 84 5.70 -9.13 16.30
N GLN A 85 4.44 -8.73 16.26
CA GLN A 85 3.67 -8.37 17.45
C GLN A 85 3.20 -9.64 18.17
N SER A 86 3.51 -9.74 19.46
CA SER A 86 3.00 -10.79 20.35
C SER A 86 1.80 -10.35 21.20
N ASP A 87 1.45 -9.06 21.19
CA ASP A 87 0.34 -8.49 21.95
C ASP A 87 -0.99 -8.42 21.17
N VAL A 88 -2.03 -7.86 21.79
CA VAL A 88 -3.37 -7.73 21.18
C VAL A 88 -3.41 -6.98 19.85
N SER A 89 -2.40 -6.18 19.53
CA SER A 89 -2.29 -5.53 18.23
C SER A 89 -2.19 -6.53 17.08
N VAL A 90 -1.85 -7.80 17.38
CA VAL A 90 -1.91 -8.92 16.43
C VAL A 90 -3.28 -9.05 15.75
N LEU A 91 -4.36 -8.65 16.43
CA LEU A 91 -5.74 -8.70 15.91
C LEU A 91 -6.07 -7.57 14.94
N LYS A 92 -5.20 -6.56 14.82
CA LYS A 92 -5.40 -5.38 13.99
C LYS A 92 -4.28 -5.30 12.95
N GLN A 93 -4.47 -6.01 11.83
CA GLN A 93 -3.53 -5.91 10.71
C GLN A 93 -4.05 -4.89 9.70
N ILE A 94 -3.36 -3.77 9.61
CA ILE A 94 -3.72 -2.66 8.70
C ILE A 94 -2.77 -2.60 7.49
N PRO A 95 -3.25 -2.16 6.32
CA PRO A 95 -2.41 -1.87 5.15
C PRO A 95 -1.35 -0.80 5.41
N TYR A 96 -0.35 -0.74 4.53
CA TYR A 96 0.63 0.36 4.53
C TYR A 96 0.01 1.72 4.17
N ALA A 97 -1.07 1.72 3.39
CA ALA A 97 -1.87 2.91 3.11
C ALA A 97 -2.52 3.56 4.34
N MET A 98 -2.54 2.88 5.49
CA MET A 98 -3.07 3.43 6.74
C MET A 98 -1.99 3.82 7.74
N ARG A 99 -0.73 3.91 7.30
CA ARG A 99 0.42 4.18 8.17
C ARG A 99 1.11 5.47 7.75
N ALA A 100 1.46 6.29 8.72
CA ALA A 100 2.25 7.50 8.54
C ALA A 100 3.49 7.47 9.44
N ASP A 101 4.55 8.16 9.04
CA ASP A 101 5.76 8.29 9.84
C ASP A 101 5.50 9.39 10.88
N SER A 102 5.91 9.16 12.11
CA SER A 102 5.85 10.18 13.16
C SER A 102 7.18 10.94 13.22
N GLU A 103 7.12 12.28 13.22
CA GLU A 103 8.31 13.11 13.48
C GLU A 103 8.80 12.97 14.94
N ASP A 104 7.87 12.70 15.86
CA ASP A 104 8.10 12.75 17.31
C ASP A 104 8.39 11.38 17.95
N SER A 105 8.34 10.30 17.18
CA SER A 105 8.57 8.95 17.72
C SER A 105 9.22 8.02 16.70
N TYR A 106 10.11 7.15 17.18
CA TYR A 106 10.52 5.96 16.44
C TYR A 106 9.30 5.03 16.27
N GLY A 107 8.52 5.23 15.21
CA GLY A 107 7.31 4.47 14.95
C GLY A 107 6.41 5.07 13.87
N SER A 108 5.48 4.25 13.39
CA SER A 108 4.42 4.66 12.47
C SER A 108 3.12 4.83 13.24
N VAL A 109 2.32 5.82 12.84
CA VAL A 109 1.00 6.09 13.40
C VAL A 109 -0.04 5.49 12.48
N THR A 110 -1.09 4.92 13.06
CA THR A 110 -2.26 4.47 12.30
C THR A 110 -3.17 5.65 11.99
N LEU A 111 -3.54 5.81 10.72
CA LEU A 111 -4.46 6.83 10.24
C LEU A 111 -5.87 6.25 10.06
N ASP A 112 -6.63 6.13 11.15
CA ASP A 112 -7.99 5.57 11.07
C ASP A 112 -8.98 6.41 10.22
N ASN A 113 -8.69 7.71 10.06
CA ASN A 113 -9.52 8.63 9.27
C ASN A 113 -9.44 8.43 7.74
N VAL A 114 -8.50 7.60 7.25
CA VAL A 114 -8.40 7.20 5.83
C VAL A 114 -8.97 5.80 5.56
N ARG A 115 -9.51 5.13 6.59
CA ARG A 115 -9.98 3.74 6.53
C ARG A 115 -10.96 3.50 5.39
N GLN A 116 -11.95 4.37 5.23
CA GLN A 116 -13.00 4.20 4.22
C GLN A 116 -12.43 4.27 2.80
N GLU A 117 -11.52 5.20 2.55
CA GLU A 117 -10.86 5.36 1.26
C GLU A 117 -9.97 4.15 0.94
N VAL A 118 -9.25 3.63 1.94
CA VAL A 118 -8.43 2.42 1.79
C VAL A 118 -9.27 1.17 1.52
N GLU A 119 -10.37 0.98 2.26
CA GLU A 119 -11.29 -0.16 2.04
C GLU A 119 -11.96 -0.08 0.67
N THR A 120 -12.36 1.12 0.23
CA THR A 120 -12.93 1.34 -1.11
C THR A 120 -11.89 1.03 -2.19
N LEU A 121 -10.65 1.52 -2.05
CA LEU A 121 -9.56 1.27 -2.99
C LEU A 121 -9.17 -0.22 -3.05
N ALA A 122 -9.23 -0.95 -1.94
CA ALA A 122 -8.96 -2.38 -1.91
C ALA A 122 -10.05 -3.20 -2.62
N GLU A 123 -11.32 -2.80 -2.48
CA GLU A 123 -12.44 -3.53 -3.08
C GLU A 123 -12.62 -3.21 -4.57
N ASP A 124 -12.46 -1.94 -4.94
CA ASP A 124 -12.60 -1.43 -6.31
C ASP A 124 -11.40 -0.57 -6.72
N PRO A 125 -10.28 -1.19 -7.10
CA PRO A 125 -9.04 -0.49 -7.41
C PRO A 125 -9.10 0.22 -8.78
N SER A 126 -9.56 1.47 -8.76
CA SER A 126 -9.59 2.40 -9.90
C SER A 126 -8.65 3.57 -9.70
N TYR A 127 -8.36 4.30 -10.78
CA TYR A 127 -7.55 5.52 -10.68
C TYR A 127 -8.27 6.63 -9.88
N GLU A 128 -9.58 6.78 -10.08
CA GLU A 128 -10.42 7.68 -9.29
C GLU A 128 -10.31 7.41 -7.78
N HIS A 129 -10.48 6.15 -7.34
CA HIS A 129 -10.38 5.81 -5.92
C HIS A 129 -8.96 5.99 -5.37
N LEU A 130 -7.93 5.79 -6.19
CA LEU A 130 -6.54 6.06 -5.80
C LEU A 130 -6.31 7.56 -5.54
N LEU A 131 -6.88 8.43 -6.38
CA LEU A 131 -6.80 9.88 -6.17
C LEU A 131 -7.61 10.31 -4.94
N ALA A 132 -8.80 9.76 -4.73
CA ALA A 132 -9.59 10.04 -3.53
C ALA A 132 -8.84 9.68 -2.23
N TYR A 133 -8.16 8.52 -2.22
CA TYR A 133 -7.25 8.15 -1.14
C TYR A 133 -6.09 9.14 -0.99
N ALA A 134 -5.40 9.47 -2.10
CA ALA A 134 -4.25 10.37 -2.09
C ALA A 134 -4.61 11.76 -1.53
N ASP A 135 -5.75 12.31 -1.94
CA ASP A 135 -6.25 13.61 -1.47
C ASP A 135 -6.58 13.58 0.03
N LYS A 136 -7.10 12.45 0.51
CA LYS A 136 -7.43 12.28 1.94
C LYS A 136 -6.20 12.12 2.82
N ILE A 137 -5.18 11.37 2.37
CA ILE A 137 -3.98 11.10 3.18
C ILE A 137 -2.96 12.23 3.13
N ARG A 138 -2.84 12.96 2.00
CA ARG A 138 -1.85 14.04 1.82
C ARG A 138 -1.79 15.07 2.95
N PRO A 139 -2.90 15.57 3.54
CA PRO A 139 -2.82 16.51 4.66
C PRO A 139 -2.41 15.87 5.99
N GLN A 140 -2.36 14.54 6.09
CA GLN A 140 -2.07 13.78 7.32
C GLN A 140 -0.60 13.34 7.43
N ILE A 141 0.18 13.51 6.35
CA ILE A 141 1.55 13.00 6.25
C ILE A 141 2.54 14.14 6.08
N ILE A 142 3.77 13.89 6.50
CA ILE A 142 4.86 14.86 6.45
C ILE A 142 5.39 15.05 5.03
N GLU A 143 6.18 16.11 4.80
CA GLU A 143 6.59 16.50 3.45
C GLU A 143 7.40 15.43 2.71
N SER A 144 8.28 14.71 3.42
CA SER A 144 9.03 13.59 2.84
C SER A 144 8.12 12.45 2.37
N GLN A 145 7.03 12.19 3.08
CA GLN A 145 6.03 11.18 2.71
C GLN A 145 5.12 11.67 1.59
N LYS A 146 4.77 12.97 1.52
CA LYS A 146 4.07 13.53 0.37
C LYS A 146 4.88 13.35 -0.91
N LYS A 147 6.20 13.58 -0.84
CA LYS A 147 7.09 13.34 -1.97
C LYS A 147 7.08 11.87 -2.41
N LYS A 148 7.18 10.93 -1.46
CA LYS A 148 7.06 9.48 -1.75
C LYS A 148 5.70 9.13 -2.36
N LEU A 149 4.61 9.69 -1.83
CA LEU A 149 3.26 9.52 -2.37
C LEU A 149 3.18 10.02 -3.82
N ASP A 150 3.72 11.20 -4.12
CA ASP A 150 3.78 11.76 -5.47
C ASP A 150 4.61 10.89 -6.44
N GLU A 151 5.74 10.37 -5.95
CA GLU A 151 6.57 9.40 -6.70
C GLU A 151 5.79 8.11 -7.00
N SER A 152 5.11 7.52 -6.00
CA SER A 152 4.25 6.34 -6.18
C SER A 152 3.09 6.58 -7.14
N LEU A 153 2.39 7.72 -7.04
CA LEU A 153 1.32 8.08 -7.97
C LEU A 153 1.85 8.21 -9.40
N THR A 154 3.01 8.83 -9.57
CA THR A 154 3.67 8.96 -10.88
C THR A 154 4.03 7.59 -11.46
N GLU A 155 4.59 6.69 -10.65
CA GLU A 155 4.91 5.31 -11.06
C GLU A 155 3.67 4.51 -11.47
N ILE A 156 2.56 4.68 -10.74
CA ILE A 156 1.29 4.03 -11.06
C ILE A 156 0.73 4.57 -12.38
N GLU A 157 0.67 5.89 -12.55
CA GLU A 157 0.21 6.53 -13.80
C GLU A 157 1.04 6.06 -15.01
N ASP A 158 2.37 6.01 -14.87
CA ASP A 158 3.27 5.46 -15.88
C ASP A 158 2.96 3.98 -16.19
N GLY A 159 2.66 3.19 -15.17
CA GLY A 159 2.24 1.80 -15.30
C GLY A 159 0.92 1.64 -16.07
N VAL A 160 -0.05 2.51 -15.79
CA VAL A 160 -1.34 2.55 -16.48
C VAL A 160 -1.15 2.89 -17.95
N LEU A 161 -0.36 3.92 -18.26
CA LEU A 161 -0.02 4.29 -19.65
C LEU A 161 0.71 3.16 -20.41
N ARG A 162 1.39 2.26 -19.69
CA ARG A 162 2.06 1.06 -20.25
C ARG A 162 1.16 -0.18 -20.31
N GLY A 163 -0.14 -0.07 -20.03
CA GLY A 163 -1.10 -1.16 -20.18
C GLY A 163 -1.34 -2.01 -18.93
N ARG A 164 -0.97 -1.55 -17.73
CA ARG A 164 -1.23 -2.25 -16.46
C ARG A 164 -2.45 -1.64 -15.76
N SER A 165 -3.30 -2.45 -15.13
CA SER A 165 -4.39 -1.93 -14.30
C SER A 165 -3.88 -1.39 -12.96
N VAL A 166 -4.62 -0.45 -12.36
CA VAL A 166 -4.33 0.08 -11.02
C VAL A 166 -4.28 -1.06 -9.99
N ARG A 167 -5.21 -2.02 -10.04
CA ARG A 167 -5.20 -3.24 -9.20
C ARG A 167 -3.82 -3.91 -9.17
N ARG A 168 -3.28 -4.23 -10.36
CA ARG A 168 -2.01 -4.96 -10.49
C ARG A 168 -0.85 -4.13 -9.95
N LEU A 169 -0.84 -2.83 -10.21
CA LEU A 169 0.20 -1.93 -9.74
C LEU A 169 0.22 -1.83 -8.22
N LEU A 170 -0.95 -1.69 -7.58
CA LEU A 170 -1.09 -1.67 -6.12
C LEU A 170 -0.70 -3.02 -5.48
N ALA A 171 -1.08 -4.14 -6.11
CA ALA A 171 -0.71 -5.47 -5.63
C ALA A 171 0.81 -5.71 -5.71
N PHE A 172 1.47 -5.25 -6.78
CA PHE A 172 2.94 -5.29 -6.86
C PHE A 172 3.61 -4.34 -5.86
N ASP A 173 3.02 -3.17 -5.59
CA ASP A 173 3.51 -2.25 -4.58
C ASP A 173 3.56 -2.91 -3.20
N GLN A 174 2.53 -3.70 -2.85
CA GLN A 174 2.51 -4.49 -1.62
C GLN A 174 3.68 -5.46 -1.51
N ILE A 175 4.03 -6.16 -2.60
CA ILE A 175 5.10 -7.17 -2.63
C ILE A 175 6.48 -6.52 -2.52
N LYS A 176 6.65 -5.27 -3.00
CA LYS A 176 7.91 -4.52 -2.83
C LYS A 176 8.24 -4.26 -1.36
N HIS A 177 7.23 -4.22 -0.48
CA HIS A 177 7.45 -4.07 0.95
C HIS A 177 7.90 -5.40 1.55
N GLY A 178 9.22 -5.57 1.72
CA GLY A 178 9.86 -6.80 2.20
C GLY A 178 9.63 -7.17 3.67
N GLY A 179 8.48 -6.83 4.25
CA GLY A 179 8.11 -7.16 5.64
C GLY A 179 8.95 -6.49 6.73
N GLY A 180 9.87 -5.59 6.35
CA GLY A 180 10.66 -4.76 7.27
C GLY A 180 9.91 -3.52 7.75
N ASN A 181 10.28 -3.04 8.93
CA ASN A 181 9.65 -1.98 9.73
C ASN A 181 9.13 -0.73 8.99
N LEU A 182 7.99 -0.23 9.50
CA LEU A 182 7.52 1.18 9.51
C LEU A 182 7.18 1.91 8.20
N ASP A 183 7.30 1.30 7.02
CA ASP A 183 7.03 2.01 5.78
C ASP A 183 5.56 2.48 5.64
N SER A 184 5.35 3.73 5.25
CA SER A 184 4.09 4.20 4.64
C SER A 184 4.06 3.84 3.16
N GLY A 185 2.89 3.56 2.60
CA GLY A 185 2.76 3.22 1.17
C GLY A 185 1.39 3.60 0.60
N VAL A 186 1.17 3.25 -0.66
CA VAL A 186 -0.14 3.41 -1.33
C VAL A 186 -0.92 2.11 -1.41
N SER A 187 -0.28 0.97 -1.14
CA SER A 187 -0.92 -0.33 -1.14
C SER A 187 -2.06 -0.40 -0.10
N PRO A 188 -3.30 -0.69 -0.53
CA PRO A 188 -4.45 -0.89 0.35
C PRO A 188 -4.56 -2.34 0.83
N TYR A 189 -3.49 -3.13 0.68
CA TYR A 189 -3.49 -4.57 0.96
C TYR A 189 -2.66 -4.93 2.18
N VAL A 190 -2.90 -6.12 2.72
CA VAL A 190 -2.06 -6.77 3.73
C VAL A 190 -1.49 -8.06 3.14
N SER A 191 -0.16 -8.20 3.12
CA SER A 191 0.51 -9.41 2.63
C SER A 191 0.15 -10.65 3.48
N ALA A 192 -0.01 -11.79 2.83
CA ALA A 192 -0.19 -13.09 3.43
C ALA A 192 0.44 -14.16 2.51
N SER A 193 0.39 -15.42 2.91
CA SER A 193 0.92 -16.51 2.13
C SER A 193 0.08 -17.76 2.25
N PHE A 194 -0.13 -18.47 1.14
CA PHE A 194 -0.64 -19.84 1.12
C PHE A 194 0.41 -20.84 1.61
N ASN A 195 1.70 -20.47 1.57
CA ASN A 195 2.79 -21.27 2.09
C ASN A 195 3.16 -20.81 3.51
N LEU A 196 2.89 -21.68 4.47
CA LEU A 196 3.28 -21.55 5.86
C LEU A 196 4.77 -21.22 6.05
N ARG A 197 5.68 -21.92 5.34
CA ARG A 197 7.13 -21.72 5.50
C ARG A 197 7.53 -20.31 5.10
N GLU A 198 6.90 -19.79 4.03
CA GLU A 198 7.12 -18.43 3.59
C GLU A 198 6.64 -17.44 4.65
N ALA A 199 5.44 -17.62 5.19
CA ALA A 199 4.90 -16.78 6.25
C ALA A 199 5.79 -16.77 7.51
N LEU A 200 6.37 -17.92 7.87
CA LEU A 200 7.24 -18.05 9.04
C LEU A 200 8.55 -17.25 8.92
N LYS A 201 9.07 -17.02 7.71
CA LYS A 201 10.26 -16.16 7.51
C LYS A 201 10.04 -14.73 8.00
N TYR A 202 8.80 -14.27 8.02
CA TYR A 202 8.41 -12.93 8.47
C TYR A 202 8.09 -12.85 9.96
N THR A 203 8.16 -13.98 10.68
CA THR A 203 8.15 -13.97 12.15
C THR A 203 9.59 -13.80 12.64
N HIS A 204 9.88 -12.80 13.47
CA HIS A 204 11.11 -12.78 14.27
C HIS A 204 11.01 -13.76 15.45
N GLU A 205 12.08 -13.88 16.25
CA GLU A 205 12.21 -14.89 17.32
C GLU A 205 11.03 -14.89 18.31
N ASP A 206 10.45 -13.72 18.61
CA ASP A 206 9.31 -13.57 19.53
C ASP A 206 7.98 -13.22 18.81
N GLY A 207 7.90 -13.45 17.50
CA GLY A 207 6.72 -13.17 16.69
C GLY A 207 5.60 -14.21 16.87
N VAL A 208 4.51 -14.02 16.15
CA VAL A 208 3.43 -15.01 16.07
C VAL A 208 3.06 -15.29 14.62
N LEU A 209 2.60 -16.51 14.39
CA LEU A 209 2.01 -16.91 13.13
C LEU A 209 0.48 -16.78 13.25
N LEU A 210 -0.11 -16.00 12.35
CA LEU A 210 -1.55 -15.93 12.17
C LEU A 210 -1.98 -17.00 11.18
N VAL A 211 -2.93 -17.84 11.60
CA VAL A 211 -3.69 -18.74 10.72
C VAL A 211 -5.02 -18.07 10.44
N MET A 212 -5.29 -17.80 9.16
CA MET A 212 -6.46 -17.03 8.74
C MET A 212 -7.27 -17.82 7.72
N ASP A 213 -8.58 -17.87 7.95
CA ASP A 213 -9.54 -18.47 7.02
C ASP A 213 -10.38 -17.32 6.45
N VAL A 214 -10.16 -17.02 5.17
CA VAL A 214 -10.72 -15.85 4.48
C VAL A 214 -11.60 -16.26 3.31
N PRO A 215 -12.70 -15.55 3.01
CA PRO A 215 -13.41 -15.72 1.76
C PRO A 215 -12.49 -15.46 0.57
N ILE A 216 -12.60 -16.25 -0.50
CA ILE A 216 -11.77 -16.07 -1.70
C ILE A 216 -11.92 -14.66 -2.28
N SER A 217 -13.10 -14.03 -2.15
CA SER A 217 -13.34 -12.66 -2.59
C SER A 217 -12.50 -11.59 -1.89
N GLN A 218 -11.86 -11.92 -0.76
CA GLN A 218 -10.97 -11.04 -0.02
C GLN A 218 -9.49 -11.26 -0.36
N ILE A 219 -9.18 -12.31 -1.13
CA ILE A 219 -7.85 -12.57 -1.67
C ILE A 219 -7.64 -11.75 -2.94
N GLU A 220 -6.47 -11.17 -3.04
CA GLU A 220 -5.98 -10.44 -4.20
C GLU A 220 -4.70 -11.09 -4.71
N ASP A 221 -4.86 -11.97 -5.70
CA ASP A 221 -3.76 -12.68 -6.34
C ASP A 221 -3.34 -12.04 -7.67
N LEU A 222 -2.06 -12.23 -8.00
CA LEU A 222 -1.52 -11.99 -9.34
C LEU A 222 -1.27 -13.30 -10.10
N ASN A 223 -1.10 -14.41 -9.38
CA ASN A 223 -0.86 -15.75 -9.90
C ASN A 223 -1.39 -16.80 -8.93
N SER A 224 -1.97 -17.90 -9.43
CA SER A 224 -2.49 -19.01 -8.61
C SER A 224 -1.40 -19.97 -8.14
N ASP A 225 -0.22 -19.95 -8.77
CA ASP A 225 0.92 -20.79 -8.37
C ASP A 225 1.86 -20.07 -7.39
N GLU A 226 1.67 -18.77 -7.15
CA GLU A 226 2.45 -18.02 -6.17
C GLU A 226 2.00 -18.33 -4.75
N SER A 227 2.98 -18.46 -3.85
CA SER A 227 2.73 -18.64 -2.43
C SER A 227 2.36 -17.36 -1.73
N GLU A 228 2.98 -16.23 -2.12
CA GLU A 228 2.63 -14.92 -1.59
C GLU A 228 1.31 -14.44 -2.19
N THR A 229 0.50 -13.79 -1.36
CA THR A 229 -0.81 -13.28 -1.73
C THR A 229 -1.12 -12.02 -0.92
N ASN A 230 -2.17 -11.31 -1.32
CA ASN A 230 -2.61 -10.11 -0.65
C ASN A 230 -4.04 -10.29 -0.14
N ILE A 231 -4.34 -9.68 1.00
CA ILE A 231 -5.70 -9.57 1.55
C ILE A 231 -6.16 -8.13 1.37
N LYS A 232 -7.38 -7.97 0.86
CA LYS A 232 -8.02 -6.66 0.67
C LYS A 232 -8.22 -5.92 2.00
N GLY A 233 -7.75 -4.68 2.07
CA GLY A 233 -8.02 -3.79 3.18
C GLY A 233 -7.48 -4.30 4.51
N ILE A 234 -8.24 -4.07 5.57
CA ILE A 234 -7.85 -4.39 6.94
C ILE A 234 -8.25 -5.83 7.25
N ILE A 235 -7.37 -6.56 7.94
CA ILE A 235 -7.74 -7.89 8.45
C ILE A 235 -8.53 -7.70 9.74
N ASP A 236 -9.83 -7.95 9.64
CA ASP A 236 -10.72 -8.07 10.78
C ASP A 236 -10.39 -9.36 11.56
N ALA A 237 -10.43 -9.29 12.89
CA ALA A 237 -10.27 -10.43 13.78
C ALA A 237 -11.23 -11.59 13.46
N ARG A 238 -12.37 -11.33 12.79
CA ARG A 238 -13.27 -12.36 12.25
C ARG A 238 -12.60 -13.31 11.25
N TYR A 239 -11.49 -12.93 10.63
CA TYR A 239 -10.72 -13.79 9.71
C TYR A 239 -9.59 -14.58 10.37
N ILE A 240 -9.14 -14.19 11.58
CA ILE A 240 -8.02 -14.84 12.28
C ILE A 240 -8.49 -16.10 13.03
N THR A 241 -8.29 -17.29 12.49
CA THR A 241 -8.76 -18.55 13.10
C THR A 241 -7.92 -18.96 14.30
N ALA A 242 -6.60 -18.79 14.20
CA ALA A 242 -5.70 -19.09 15.30
C ALA A 242 -4.49 -18.15 15.32
N ILE A 243 -3.95 -17.98 16.52
CA ILE A 243 -2.66 -17.33 16.77
C ILE A 243 -1.74 -18.42 17.31
N ILE A 244 -0.61 -18.61 16.65
CA ILE A 244 0.40 -19.59 17.04
C ILE A 244 1.63 -18.79 17.48
N PRO A 245 1.86 -18.63 18.79
CA PRO A 245 3.07 -18.00 19.30
C PRO A 245 4.29 -18.78 18.87
N ARG A 246 5.35 -18.07 18.47
CA ARG A 246 6.64 -18.70 18.19
C ARG A 246 7.48 -18.69 19.46
N ASP A 247 8.08 -19.84 19.78
CA ASP A 247 9.18 -19.89 20.73
C ASP A 247 10.49 -19.66 19.96
N GLY A 248 11.18 -18.56 20.28
CA GLY A 248 12.43 -18.13 19.64
C GLY A 248 13.56 -19.17 19.67
N SER A 249 13.45 -20.18 20.51
CA SER A 249 14.45 -21.26 20.61
C SER A 249 14.44 -22.26 19.44
N ILE A 250 13.39 -22.32 18.60
CA ILE A 250 13.21 -23.44 17.65
C ILE A 250 12.53 -22.98 16.34
N LEU A 251 13.36 -22.60 15.37
CA LEU A 251 13.11 -22.92 13.95
C LEU A 251 14.41 -23.45 13.37
N ARG A 252 14.62 -24.76 13.47
CA ARG A 252 15.41 -25.43 12.44
C ARG A 252 14.43 -25.69 11.31
N ASP A 253 14.76 -25.30 10.08
CA ASP A 253 14.08 -25.75 8.85
C ASP A 253 14.37 -27.25 8.63
N ASP A 254 14.20 -28.04 9.70
CA ASP A 254 14.37 -29.46 9.77
C ASP A 254 13.01 -30.14 9.76
N GLN A 255 13.04 -31.42 9.43
CA GLN A 255 11.83 -32.21 9.23
C GLN A 255 10.96 -32.30 10.51
N ALA A 256 11.56 -32.20 11.69
CA ALA A 256 10.87 -32.28 12.97
C ALA A 256 10.06 -31.00 13.26
N GLY A 257 10.64 -29.83 13.00
CA GLY A 257 9.92 -28.55 13.11
C GLY A 257 8.71 -28.49 12.17
N MET A 258 8.84 -28.99 10.94
CA MET A 258 7.74 -29.03 9.98
C MET A 258 6.61 -29.98 10.40
N GLN A 259 6.95 -31.19 10.87
CA GLN A 259 5.95 -32.13 11.41
C GLN A 259 5.21 -31.56 12.62
N ALA A 260 5.89 -30.78 13.47
CA ALA A 260 5.28 -30.14 14.61
C ALA A 260 4.26 -29.08 14.22
N ILE A 261 4.55 -28.28 13.17
CA ILE A 261 3.61 -27.27 12.68
C ILE A 261 2.44 -27.94 11.95
N ASP A 262 2.68 -28.97 11.15
CA ASP A 262 1.59 -29.69 10.46
C ASP A 262 0.60 -30.29 11.49
N ALA A 263 1.11 -30.91 12.56
CA ALA A 263 0.28 -31.41 13.66
C ALA A 263 -0.48 -30.29 14.39
N MET A 264 0.14 -29.13 14.57
CA MET A 264 -0.51 -27.94 15.12
C MET A 264 -1.65 -27.46 14.22
N LEU A 265 -1.41 -27.32 12.92
CA LEU A 265 -2.43 -26.89 11.96
C LEU A 265 -3.58 -27.88 11.84
N GLN A 266 -3.30 -29.18 11.93
CA GLN A 266 -4.34 -30.20 12.01
C GLN A 266 -5.19 -30.01 13.27
N THR A 267 -4.56 -29.81 14.43
CA THR A 267 -5.26 -29.55 15.70
C THR A 267 -6.13 -28.29 15.64
N VAL A 268 -5.62 -27.21 15.03
CA VAL A 268 -6.38 -25.97 14.77
C VAL A 268 -7.60 -26.27 13.89
N SER A 269 -7.42 -27.06 12.82
CA SER A 269 -8.50 -27.40 11.89
C SER A 269 -9.61 -28.22 12.54
N GLU A 270 -9.24 -29.26 13.28
CA GLU A 270 -10.19 -30.13 14.01
C GLU A 270 -10.95 -29.35 15.09
N THR A 271 -10.28 -28.38 15.70
CA THR A 271 -10.85 -27.55 16.76
C THR A 271 -11.80 -26.48 16.23
N ALA A 272 -11.38 -25.74 15.20
CA ALA A 272 -12.12 -24.59 14.70
C ALA A 272 -13.27 -24.99 13.79
N GLN A 273 -13.17 -26.15 13.12
CA GLN A 273 -14.21 -26.70 12.23
C GLN A 273 -14.66 -25.70 11.15
N ILE A 274 -13.73 -24.91 10.62
CA ILE A 274 -14.00 -23.97 9.53
C ILE A 274 -14.05 -24.74 8.21
N PRO A 275 -15.12 -24.60 7.40
CA PRO A 275 -15.17 -25.17 6.07
C PRO A 275 -14.13 -24.50 5.17
N ALA A 276 -13.01 -25.18 4.93
CA ALA A 276 -11.95 -24.72 4.04
C ALA A 276 -11.97 -25.50 2.72
N TYR A 277 -11.54 -24.85 1.63
CA TYR A 277 -11.17 -25.55 0.40
C TYR A 277 -9.95 -26.43 0.65
N ASP A 278 -9.92 -27.61 0.03
CA ASP A 278 -8.69 -28.40 -0.02
C ASP A 278 -7.66 -27.74 -0.97
N PRO A 279 -6.40 -28.21 -1.04
CA PRO A 279 -5.37 -27.57 -1.88
C PRO A 279 -5.72 -27.50 -3.38
N GLU A 280 -6.34 -28.54 -3.94
CA GLU A 280 -6.71 -28.59 -5.36
C GLU A 280 -7.91 -27.68 -5.64
N GLU A 281 -8.91 -27.70 -4.77
CA GLU A 281 -10.03 -26.77 -4.84
C GLU A 281 -9.55 -25.32 -4.68
N THR A 282 -8.61 -25.06 -3.76
CA THR A 282 -8.02 -23.73 -3.52
C THR A 282 -7.36 -23.20 -4.79
N LYS A 283 -6.57 -24.04 -5.47
CA LYS A 283 -5.96 -23.66 -6.75
C LYS A 283 -7.01 -23.31 -7.79
N LEU A 284 -8.03 -24.14 -7.95
CA LEU A 284 -9.09 -23.93 -8.94
C LEU A 284 -9.90 -22.65 -8.68
N VAL A 285 -10.28 -22.37 -7.43
CA VAL A 285 -11.04 -21.14 -7.11
C VAL A 285 -10.19 -19.88 -7.32
N ARG A 286 -8.88 -19.94 -7.06
CA ARG A 286 -7.94 -18.85 -7.35
C ARG A 286 -7.80 -18.62 -8.85
N GLU A 287 -7.65 -19.66 -9.66
CA GLU A 287 -7.59 -19.56 -11.13
C GLU A 287 -8.86 -18.92 -11.70
N ASN A 288 -10.03 -19.34 -11.22
CA ASN A 288 -11.31 -18.76 -11.63
C ASN A 288 -11.43 -17.27 -11.24
N GLN A 289 -10.99 -16.91 -10.03
CA GLN A 289 -10.96 -15.52 -9.58
C GLN A 289 -10.01 -14.67 -10.43
N LEU A 290 -8.81 -15.17 -10.72
CA LEU A 290 -7.81 -14.48 -11.55
C LEU A 290 -8.34 -14.22 -12.96
N ALA A 291 -8.96 -15.21 -13.59
CA ALA A 291 -9.55 -15.05 -14.92
C ALA A 291 -10.67 -13.98 -14.91
N SER A 292 -11.52 -13.98 -13.89
CA SER A 292 -12.52 -12.92 -13.69
C SER A 292 -11.88 -11.54 -13.49
N ASN A 293 -10.83 -11.46 -12.68
CA ASN A 293 -10.13 -10.21 -12.39
C ASN A 293 -9.41 -9.66 -13.62
N GLN A 294 -8.87 -10.51 -14.50
CA GLN A 294 -8.23 -10.08 -15.75
C GLN A 294 -9.20 -9.37 -16.70
N GLU A 295 -10.45 -9.85 -16.80
CA GLU A 295 -11.44 -9.19 -17.63
C GLU A 295 -11.93 -7.87 -17.01
N LYS A 296 -12.03 -7.81 -15.67
CA LYS A 296 -12.32 -6.55 -14.95
C LYS A 296 -11.19 -5.55 -15.14
N ASP A 297 -9.93 -5.98 -14.99
CA ASP A 297 -8.74 -5.16 -15.19
C ASP A 297 -8.74 -4.53 -16.58
N ARG A 298 -9.04 -5.32 -17.62
CA ARG A 298 -9.07 -4.83 -19.01
C ARG A 298 -10.11 -3.73 -19.20
N LYS A 299 -11.29 -3.88 -18.60
CA LYS A 299 -12.37 -2.88 -18.68
C LYS A 299 -12.02 -1.63 -17.89
N GLN A 300 -11.55 -1.78 -16.66
CA GLN A 300 -11.20 -0.66 -15.79
C GLN A 300 -10.01 0.12 -16.34
N TRP A 301 -9.00 -0.57 -16.88
CA TRP A 301 -7.84 0.07 -17.49
C TRP A 301 -8.22 1.03 -18.63
N LEU A 302 -9.25 0.73 -19.43
CA LEU A 302 -9.71 1.63 -20.50
C LEU A 302 -10.26 2.96 -19.95
N VAL A 303 -10.82 2.95 -18.74
CA VAL A 303 -11.29 4.15 -18.05
C VAL A 303 -10.10 4.87 -17.42
N ASP A 304 -9.32 4.13 -16.62
CA ASP A 304 -8.17 4.69 -15.89
C ASP A 304 -7.14 5.34 -16.83
N VAL A 305 -6.84 4.73 -17.98
CA VAL A 305 -5.84 5.27 -18.91
C VAL A 305 -6.26 6.61 -19.50
N GLU A 306 -7.56 6.80 -19.74
CA GLU A 306 -8.06 8.07 -20.25
C GLU A 306 -8.02 9.15 -19.17
N GLU A 307 -8.41 8.83 -17.94
CA GLU A 307 -8.29 9.77 -16.81
C GLU A 307 -6.84 10.19 -16.55
N VAL A 308 -5.90 9.24 -16.60
CA VAL A 308 -4.46 9.51 -16.48
C VAL A 308 -3.99 10.44 -17.60
N ARG A 309 -4.40 10.18 -18.86
CA ARG A 309 -4.05 11.04 -20.00
C ARG A 309 -4.57 12.45 -19.82
N GLN A 310 -5.83 12.62 -19.42
CA GLN A 310 -6.44 13.93 -19.19
C GLN A 310 -5.70 14.70 -18.09
N LYS A 311 -5.42 14.05 -16.95
CA LYS A 311 -4.66 14.68 -15.85
C LYS A 311 -3.25 15.07 -16.28
N ARG A 312 -2.53 14.17 -16.97
CA ARG A 312 -1.17 14.44 -17.45
C ARG A 312 -1.13 15.56 -18.48
N THR A 313 -2.08 15.62 -19.39
CA THR A 313 -2.24 16.74 -20.32
C THR A 313 -2.48 18.04 -19.57
N ALA A 314 -3.40 18.09 -18.61
CA ALA A 314 -3.67 19.30 -17.83
C ALA A 314 -2.40 19.79 -17.10
N ASN A 315 -1.63 18.88 -16.50
CA ASN A 315 -0.36 19.19 -15.85
C ASN A 315 0.66 19.74 -16.85
N LEU A 316 0.83 19.12 -18.02
CA LEU A 316 1.75 19.60 -19.06
C LEU A 316 1.35 20.99 -19.57
N ILE A 317 0.06 21.23 -19.86
CA ILE A 317 -0.42 22.55 -20.30
C ILE A 317 -0.08 23.62 -19.25
N SER A 318 -0.29 23.32 -17.96
CA SER A 318 0.05 24.24 -16.88
C SER A 318 1.56 24.48 -16.76
N GLN A 319 2.39 23.44 -16.91
CA GLN A 319 3.84 23.53 -16.73
C GLN A 319 4.55 24.17 -17.92
N PHE A 320 3.96 24.07 -19.11
CA PHE A 320 4.45 24.59 -20.39
C PHE A 320 3.55 25.71 -20.93
N SER A 321 3.08 26.59 -20.04
CA SER A 321 2.14 27.67 -20.38
C SER A 321 2.61 28.60 -21.51
N GLU A 322 3.92 28.76 -21.71
CA GLU A 322 4.49 29.57 -22.79
C GLU A 322 4.21 29.02 -24.19
N VAL A 323 3.85 27.73 -24.31
CA VAL A 323 3.49 27.09 -25.57
C VAL A 323 2.09 27.54 -26.02
N GLY A 324 1.25 28.01 -25.09
CA GLY A 324 -0.09 28.51 -25.40
C GLY A 324 -1.07 27.42 -25.85
N LEU A 325 -0.91 26.18 -25.37
CA LEU A 325 -1.77 25.06 -25.75
C LEU A 325 -3.20 25.24 -25.24
N ASN A 326 -4.17 24.98 -26.11
CA ASN A 326 -5.60 24.92 -25.78
C ASN A 326 -6.06 23.46 -25.74
N ALA A 327 -6.58 23.01 -24.59
CA ALA A 327 -7.03 21.63 -24.39
C ALA A 327 -8.09 21.18 -25.43
N GLN A 328 -9.00 22.06 -25.85
CA GLN A 328 -10.03 21.73 -26.85
C GLN A 328 -9.43 21.53 -28.24
N GLU A 329 -8.45 22.36 -28.62
CA GLU A 329 -7.77 22.24 -29.91
C GLU A 329 -6.92 20.97 -29.97
N VAL A 330 -6.19 20.67 -28.88
CA VAL A 330 -5.41 19.43 -28.77
C VAL A 330 -6.32 18.19 -28.80
N GLN A 331 -7.48 18.25 -28.12
CA GLN A 331 -8.47 17.16 -28.16
C GLN A 331 -9.01 16.91 -29.57
N GLN A 332 -9.32 17.98 -30.32
CA GLN A 332 -9.75 17.88 -31.72
C GLN A 332 -8.64 17.26 -32.58
N LYS A 333 -7.41 17.74 -32.43
CA LYS A 333 -6.24 17.21 -33.14
C LYS A 333 -6.01 15.73 -32.85
N ALA A 334 -6.12 15.30 -31.59
CA ALA A 334 -5.99 13.90 -31.21
C ALA A 334 -7.06 13.02 -31.88
N SER A 335 -8.30 13.51 -31.95
CA SER A 335 -9.39 12.83 -32.67
C SER A 335 -9.08 12.70 -34.17
N ASP A 336 -8.64 13.78 -34.82
CA ASP A 336 -8.33 13.79 -36.26
C ASP A 336 -7.14 12.87 -36.59
N ALA A 337 -6.13 12.84 -35.72
CA ALA A 337 -4.95 12.00 -35.84
C ALA A 337 -5.17 10.53 -35.43
N LYS A 338 -6.32 10.19 -34.84
CA LYS A 338 -6.59 8.90 -34.18
C LYS A 338 -5.52 8.54 -33.14
N SER A 339 -5.11 9.55 -32.38
CA SER A 339 -4.12 9.52 -31.32
C SER A 339 -4.79 9.79 -29.97
N ASP A 340 -4.01 9.89 -28.90
CA ASP A 340 -4.49 10.33 -27.59
C ASP A 340 -4.05 11.75 -27.26
N ILE A 341 -4.85 12.44 -26.43
CA ILE A 341 -4.64 13.86 -26.09
C ILE A 341 -3.25 14.10 -25.49
N TYR A 342 -2.75 13.16 -24.70
CA TYR A 342 -1.47 13.27 -24.02
C TYR A 342 -0.30 13.14 -25.00
N THR A 343 -0.37 12.21 -25.94
CA THR A 343 0.60 12.07 -27.03
C THR A 343 0.66 13.34 -27.87
N GLU A 344 -0.48 13.88 -28.32
CA GLU A 344 -0.51 15.13 -29.11
C GLU A 344 0.01 16.32 -28.32
N THR A 345 -0.34 16.44 -27.03
CA THR A 345 0.16 17.49 -26.13
C THR A 345 1.69 17.46 -26.09
N LYS A 346 2.29 16.27 -25.89
CA LYS A 346 3.74 16.11 -25.85
C LYS A 346 4.38 16.49 -27.17
N THR A 347 3.78 16.09 -28.29
CA THR A 347 4.26 16.43 -29.63
C THR A 347 4.25 17.94 -29.87
N ASP A 348 3.18 18.64 -29.50
CA ASP A 348 3.10 20.10 -29.68
C ASP A 348 4.15 20.85 -28.84
N ILE A 349 4.38 20.42 -27.59
CA ILE A 349 5.44 20.99 -26.74
C ILE A 349 6.82 20.72 -27.35
N PHE A 350 7.07 19.50 -27.81
CA PHE A 350 8.34 19.12 -28.42
C PHE A 350 8.62 19.94 -29.71
N ASP A 351 7.62 20.03 -30.58
CA ASP A 351 7.72 20.76 -31.85
C ASP A 351 7.91 22.27 -31.60
N TYR A 352 7.25 22.85 -30.58
CA TYR A 352 7.47 24.23 -30.16
C TYR A 352 8.93 24.52 -29.79
N TYR A 353 9.51 23.74 -28.86
CA TYR A 353 10.89 23.99 -28.44
C TYR A 353 11.92 23.63 -29.51
N THR A 354 11.66 22.62 -30.34
CA THR A 354 12.54 22.30 -31.47
C THR A 354 12.57 23.45 -32.47
N ASN A 355 11.43 24.07 -32.75
CA ASN A 355 11.33 25.26 -33.60
C ASN A 355 12.05 26.48 -33.00
N LEU A 356 11.95 26.70 -31.69
CA LEU A 356 12.72 27.75 -31.01
C LEU A 356 14.23 27.47 -31.07
N LEU A 357 14.64 26.24 -30.77
CA LEU A 357 16.04 25.83 -30.80
C LEU A 357 16.63 26.01 -32.20
N GLY A 358 15.90 25.70 -33.26
CA GLY A 358 16.34 25.94 -34.64
C GLY A 358 16.53 27.41 -35.00
N LYS A 359 15.79 28.32 -34.35
CA LYS A 359 15.94 29.79 -34.54
C LYS A 359 17.14 30.36 -33.77
N ILE A 360 17.45 29.81 -32.60
CA ILE A 360 18.50 30.31 -31.69
C ILE A 360 19.84 29.58 -31.91
N GLY A 361 19.79 28.32 -32.33
CA GLY A 361 20.94 27.43 -32.48
C GLY A 361 21.85 27.82 -33.64
N ARG A 362 23.12 28.11 -33.34
CA ARG A 362 24.14 28.36 -34.37
C ARG A 362 24.40 27.11 -35.23
N GLY A 363 24.41 27.30 -36.55
CA GLY A 363 24.88 26.29 -37.51
C GLY A 363 23.85 25.26 -37.96
N GLY A 364 22.54 25.52 -37.79
CA GLY A 364 21.48 24.61 -38.24
C GLY A 364 21.36 23.34 -37.40
N LYS A 365 21.82 23.39 -36.14
CA LYS A 365 21.69 22.28 -35.21
C LYS A 365 20.24 22.10 -34.77
N ASN A 366 19.75 20.88 -34.89
CA ASN A 366 18.40 20.47 -34.47
C ASN A 366 18.42 19.87 -33.07
N ALA A 367 17.23 19.64 -32.49
CA ALA A 367 17.11 18.98 -31.20
C ALA A 367 17.85 17.62 -31.16
N SER A 368 17.81 16.85 -32.25
CA SER A 368 18.51 15.56 -32.38
C SER A 368 20.04 15.65 -32.24
N ASP A 369 20.63 16.83 -32.42
CA ASP A 369 22.08 17.05 -32.34
C ASP A 369 22.55 17.28 -30.90
N TYR A 370 21.62 17.31 -29.94
CA TYR A 370 21.91 17.49 -28.52
C TYR A 370 21.57 16.21 -27.75
N GLU A 371 22.51 15.81 -26.90
CA GLU A 371 22.28 14.76 -25.91
C GLU A 371 21.63 15.35 -24.66
N TYR A 372 20.60 14.69 -24.15
CA TYR A 372 19.94 15.03 -22.89
C TYR A 372 20.22 14.03 -21.76
N GLU A 373 20.70 12.84 -22.12
CA GLU A 373 21.38 11.87 -21.26
C GLU A 373 22.55 11.27 -22.04
N SER A 374 23.54 10.69 -21.36
CA SER A 374 24.70 10.08 -22.03
C SER A 374 24.25 9.09 -23.10
N GLY A 375 24.53 9.42 -24.37
CA GLY A 375 24.14 8.59 -25.52
C GLY A 375 22.66 8.62 -25.91
N LYS A 376 21.84 9.54 -25.37
CA LYS A 376 20.44 9.74 -25.78
C LYS A 376 20.22 11.14 -26.34
N SER A 377 19.81 11.21 -27.60
CA SER A 377 19.39 12.42 -28.29
C SER A 377 17.88 12.63 -28.18
N PHE A 378 17.43 13.87 -28.33
CA PHE A 378 16.01 14.20 -28.39
C PHE A 378 15.34 13.50 -29.59
N ASP A 379 14.36 12.65 -29.29
CA ASP A 379 13.67 11.81 -30.26
C ASP A 379 12.17 12.08 -30.23
N ARG A 380 11.65 12.56 -31.37
CA ARG A 380 10.24 12.92 -31.55
C ARG A 380 9.31 11.71 -31.48
N ASP A 381 9.79 10.52 -31.81
CA ASP A 381 8.95 9.32 -31.81
C ASP A 381 8.84 8.69 -30.41
N ASN A 382 9.72 9.09 -29.48
CA ASN A 382 9.82 8.54 -28.13
C ASN A 382 9.79 9.62 -27.03
N ILE A 383 8.87 10.60 -27.16
CA ILE A 383 8.79 11.74 -26.25
C ILE A 383 8.32 11.32 -24.85
N SER A 384 9.08 11.72 -23.84
CA SER A 384 8.75 11.60 -22.41
C SER A 384 8.67 12.97 -21.75
N ASP A 385 7.95 13.10 -20.64
CA ASP A 385 7.84 14.35 -19.88
C ASP A 385 9.22 14.89 -19.50
N ARG A 386 10.11 14.01 -19.02
CA ARG A 386 11.49 14.36 -18.67
C ARG A 386 12.25 14.95 -19.87
N MET A 387 12.09 14.36 -21.05
CA MET A 387 12.69 14.87 -22.27
C MET A 387 12.19 16.30 -22.57
N LEU A 388 10.89 16.58 -22.41
CA LEU A 388 10.32 17.93 -22.62
C LEU A 388 10.94 18.97 -21.68
N PHE A 389 11.08 18.63 -20.39
CA PHE A 389 11.73 19.53 -19.42
C PHE A 389 13.20 19.79 -19.73
N GLN A 390 13.93 18.76 -20.18
CA GLN A 390 15.32 18.91 -20.58
C GLN A 390 15.46 19.74 -21.87
N LEU A 391 14.53 19.60 -22.80
CA LEU A 391 14.49 20.40 -24.03
C LEU A 391 14.22 21.88 -23.72
N ARG A 392 13.24 22.17 -22.85
CA ARG A 392 13.00 23.53 -22.32
C ARG A 392 14.25 24.13 -21.68
N THR A 393 14.91 23.37 -20.81
CA THR A 393 16.13 23.81 -20.13
C THR A 393 17.25 24.10 -21.12
N LEU A 394 17.40 23.29 -22.16
CA LEU A 394 18.37 23.50 -23.23
C LEU A 394 18.09 24.81 -23.97
N VAL A 395 16.85 25.04 -24.40
CA VAL A 395 16.45 26.26 -25.11
C VAL A 395 16.75 27.50 -24.27
N GLN A 396 16.32 27.52 -23.00
CA GLN A 396 16.57 28.64 -22.07
C GLN A 396 18.06 28.95 -21.92
N ARG A 397 18.92 27.92 -21.82
CA ARG A 397 20.38 28.10 -21.76
C ARG A 397 20.96 28.70 -23.04
N GLN A 398 20.41 28.36 -24.21
CA GLN A 398 20.87 28.95 -25.47
C GLN A 398 20.38 30.40 -25.62
N GLU A 399 19.14 30.70 -25.24
CA GLU A 399 18.61 32.07 -25.22
C GLU A 399 19.46 32.97 -24.33
N GLN A 400 19.79 32.53 -23.12
CA GLN A 400 20.64 33.29 -22.21
C GLN A 400 22.03 33.56 -22.80
N ARG A 401 22.65 32.56 -23.45
CA ARG A 401 23.96 32.72 -24.09
C ARG A 401 23.96 33.69 -25.27
N GLU A 402 22.87 33.78 -26.01
CA GLU A 402 22.75 34.77 -27.08
C GLU A 402 22.38 36.16 -26.53
N ALA A 403 21.67 36.26 -25.41
CA ALA A 403 21.36 37.55 -24.75
C ALA A 403 22.56 38.18 -24.01
N GLU A 404 23.51 37.37 -23.54
CA GLU A 404 24.76 37.82 -22.90
C GLU A 404 25.82 38.33 -23.90
N ARG A 405 25.54 38.26 -25.21
CA ARG A 405 26.40 38.76 -26.29
C ARG A 405 25.87 40.08 -26.83
#